data_AF-G5BKE6-F1
#
_entry.id   AF-G5BKE6-F1
#
_cell.length_a   1.000
_cell.length_b   1.000
_cell.length_c   1.000
_cell.angle_alpha   90.00
_cell.angle_beta   90.00
_cell.angle_gamma   90.00
#
_symmetry.space_group_name_H-M   'P 1'
#
loop_
_entity.id
_entity.type
_entity.pdbx_description
1 polymer ?
#
loop_
_entity_poly.entity_id
_entity_poly.type
_entity_poly.pdbx_seq_one_letter_code
_entity_poly.pdbx_strand_id
1 'polypeptide(L)'
;MEPRPRGRRPSALPPSALLPFLPVPGGVGARGQCVGLLPVRPRRLLLLKAVLPEREDARLARDSFSLQFWEVISDEHGIDPTGSYHGDSDLQLERINVYYNEAAGNKYVPRAILVDLEPGTMDSVRSGPFGQIFRPDNFVFGQSGAGNNWAKGHYTEGAELVDSVLDVVRKESESCDCLQGFQLTHSLGGGTGSGMGTLLISKIREEYPDRIMNTFSVMPSPKVSDTVVEPYNATLSVHQLVENTDETYCIDNEALYDICFRTLKLTTPTYGDLNHLVSATMSGVTTCLRFPGQLNADLRKLAVNMVPFPRLHFFMPGFAPLTSRGSQQYRALTVPELTQQMFDSKNMMAACDPRHGRYLTVAAVRTRTAATSWSGSPTT
;
A
#
# COMPACT_ATOMS: atom_id res chain seq x y z
N MET A 1 -24.40 12.71 -65.53
CA MET A 1 -24.44 13.52 -64.30
C MET A 1 -25.70 13.13 -63.55
N GLU A 2 -25.57 12.32 -62.51
CA GLU A 2 -26.63 12.02 -61.55
C GLU A 2 -25.95 11.96 -60.16
N PRO A 3 -26.37 12.79 -59.20
CA PRO A 3 -25.64 12.95 -57.95
C PRO A 3 -26.12 11.97 -56.85
N ARG A 4 -25.15 11.36 -56.16
CA ARG A 4 -25.35 10.58 -54.93
C ARG A 4 -25.89 11.46 -53.79
N PRO A 5 -26.84 10.97 -52.97
CA PRO A 5 -27.36 11.72 -51.82
C PRO A 5 -26.38 11.71 -50.64
N ARG A 6 -26.16 12.90 -50.07
CA ARG A 6 -25.29 13.18 -48.90
C ARG A 6 -25.89 12.60 -47.62
N GLY A 7 -25.01 12.04 -46.78
CA GLY A 7 -25.32 11.44 -45.49
C GLY A 7 -25.93 12.42 -44.48
N ARG A 8 -26.99 11.95 -43.79
CA ARG A 8 -27.61 12.61 -42.65
C ARG A 8 -26.83 12.29 -41.37
N ARG A 9 -26.48 13.33 -40.62
CA ARG A 9 -26.08 13.27 -39.20
C ARG A 9 -27.29 12.82 -38.35
N PRO A 10 -27.14 11.95 -37.34
CA PRO A 10 -28.13 11.80 -36.29
C PRO A 10 -27.99 12.90 -35.24
N SER A 11 -29.12 13.52 -34.93
CA SER A 11 -29.36 14.57 -33.96
C SER A 11 -29.23 14.11 -32.51
N ALA A 12 -28.88 15.08 -31.66
CA ALA A 12 -28.75 15.00 -30.20
C ALA A 12 -29.94 14.36 -29.48
N LEU A 13 -29.65 13.56 -28.46
CA LEU A 13 -30.60 13.06 -27.46
C LEU A 13 -30.65 14.03 -26.25
N PRO A 14 -31.84 14.29 -25.67
CA PRO A 14 -32.03 15.20 -24.53
C PRO A 14 -31.74 14.53 -23.16
N PRO A 15 -31.59 15.31 -22.08
CA PRO A 15 -31.02 14.87 -20.82
C PRO A 15 -32.01 14.02 -19.98
N SER A 16 -31.48 12.96 -19.37
CA SER A 16 -32.17 12.08 -18.43
C SER A 16 -32.55 12.83 -17.15
N ALA A 17 -33.86 12.91 -16.92
CA ALA A 17 -34.49 13.42 -15.73
C ALA A 17 -34.30 12.47 -14.52
N LEU A 18 -34.09 13.09 -13.36
CA LEU A 18 -34.30 12.51 -12.04
C LEU A 18 -35.68 11.85 -11.93
N LEU A 19 -35.76 10.65 -11.35
CA LEU A 19 -36.94 10.15 -10.63
C LEU A 19 -36.48 9.21 -9.49
N PRO A 20 -37.28 9.05 -8.42
CA PRO A 20 -36.84 9.00 -7.03
C PRO A 20 -36.97 7.60 -6.40
N PHE A 21 -36.34 7.46 -5.24
CA PHE A 21 -36.57 6.39 -4.27
C PHE A 21 -38.07 6.24 -3.94
N LEU A 22 -38.58 5.00 -4.05
CA LEU A 22 -39.84 4.56 -3.43
C LEU A 22 -39.56 3.25 -2.66
N PRO A 23 -40.09 3.09 -1.44
CA PRO A 23 -39.88 1.90 -0.61
C PRO A 23 -40.95 0.83 -0.94
N VAL A 24 -40.56 -0.45 -0.90
CA VAL A 24 -41.51 -1.57 -1.01
C VAL A 24 -41.84 -2.07 0.41
N PRO A 25 -43.13 -2.15 0.81
CA PRO A 25 -43.55 -2.65 2.12
C PRO A 25 -43.69 -4.18 2.16
N GLY A 26 -43.66 -4.72 3.38
CA GLY A 26 -43.34 -6.13 3.70
C GLY A 26 -44.40 -7.20 3.43
N GLY A 27 -44.02 -8.46 3.70
CA GLY A 27 -44.95 -9.59 3.70
C GLY A 27 -44.35 -10.99 3.86
N VAL A 28 -44.29 -11.45 5.12
CA VAL A 28 -44.53 -12.85 5.61
C VAL A 28 -43.46 -13.95 5.40
N GLY A 29 -42.77 -14.26 6.50
CA GLY A 29 -42.77 -15.59 7.14
C GLY A 29 -42.16 -16.79 6.41
N ALA A 30 -40.88 -17.06 6.68
CA ALA A 30 -40.33 -18.42 6.63
C ALA A 30 -39.34 -18.62 7.79
N ARG A 31 -39.73 -19.48 8.74
CA ARG A 31 -38.83 -20.06 9.74
C ARG A 31 -37.77 -20.89 9.01
N GLY A 32 -36.55 -20.37 8.92
CA GLY A 32 -35.37 -21.09 8.43
C GLY A 32 -34.34 -21.17 9.54
N GLN A 33 -34.03 -22.41 9.93
CA GLN A 33 -33.11 -22.83 10.98
C GLN A 33 -31.89 -21.92 11.19
N CYS A 34 -31.67 -21.51 12.45
CA CYS A 34 -30.37 -21.10 12.95
C CYS A 34 -29.39 -22.28 12.78
N VAL A 35 -28.74 -22.36 11.62
CA VAL A 35 -27.53 -23.17 11.45
C VAL A 35 -26.48 -22.50 12.31
N GLY A 36 -25.99 -23.25 13.30
CA GLY A 36 -25.16 -22.79 14.39
C GLY A 36 -24.05 -21.84 13.93
N LEU A 37 -23.97 -20.71 14.63
CA LEU A 37 -22.73 -19.96 14.79
C LEU A 37 -21.69 -20.92 15.38
N LEU A 38 -20.97 -21.63 14.53
CA LEU A 38 -19.63 -22.07 14.90
C LEU A 38 -18.85 -20.80 15.26
N PRO A 39 -18.18 -20.76 16.43
CA PRO A 39 -17.35 -19.62 16.78
C PRO A 39 -16.29 -19.50 15.67
N VAL A 40 -16.36 -18.42 14.90
CA VAL A 40 -15.34 -18.07 13.92
C VAL A 40 -14.09 -17.75 14.73
N ARG A 41 -13.24 -18.76 14.94
CA ARG A 41 -11.91 -18.59 15.51
C ARG A 41 -11.20 -17.47 14.73
N PRO A 42 -10.50 -16.55 15.39
CA PRO A 42 -9.90 -15.39 14.74
C PRO A 42 -8.94 -15.89 13.65
N ARG A 43 -9.32 -15.68 12.39
CA ARG A 43 -8.50 -16.01 11.23
C ARG A 43 -7.36 -15.00 11.19
N ARG A 44 -6.22 -15.37 11.79
CA ARG A 44 -5.01 -14.54 11.83
C ARG A 44 -4.42 -14.47 10.43
N LEU A 45 -4.01 -13.27 10.02
CA LEU A 45 -4.06 -12.82 8.63
C LEU A 45 -2.68 -12.30 8.21
N LEU A 46 -1.84 -13.06 7.51
CA LEU A 46 -0.47 -12.59 7.26
C LEU A 46 -0.36 -11.70 6.02
N LEU A 47 0.37 -10.59 6.16
CA LEU A 47 0.98 -9.83 5.08
C LEU A 47 2.49 -9.71 5.32
N LEU A 48 3.28 -10.50 4.59
CA LEU A 48 4.73 -10.47 4.71
C LEU A 48 5.28 -9.26 3.96
N LYS A 49 5.97 -8.35 4.66
CA LYS A 49 6.55 -7.17 4.02
C LYS A 49 8.02 -7.41 3.67
N ALA A 50 8.32 -7.55 2.38
CA ALA A 50 9.69 -7.53 1.87
C ALA A 50 10.10 -6.08 1.59
N VAL A 51 11.15 -5.61 2.28
CA VAL A 51 11.67 -4.25 2.15
C VAL A 51 12.95 -4.31 1.34
N LEU A 52 12.91 -3.77 0.11
CA LEU A 52 14.10 -3.54 -0.72
C LEU A 52 14.41 -2.04 -0.74
N PRO A 53 15.68 -1.62 -0.62
CA PRO A 53 16.03 -0.20 -0.61
C PRO A 53 15.76 0.49 -1.94
N GLU A 54 15.51 1.79 -1.84
CA GLU A 54 15.16 2.66 -2.98
C GLU A 54 16.38 3.01 -3.85
N ARG A 55 17.59 2.97 -3.29
CA ARG A 55 18.89 3.23 -3.94
C ARG A 55 20.05 2.57 -3.17
N GLU A 56 21.19 2.43 -3.85
CA GLU A 56 22.48 1.88 -3.35
C GLU A 56 23.20 2.75 -2.31
N ASP A 57 22.63 3.90 -1.94
CA ASP A 57 23.25 4.77 -0.95
C ASP A 57 22.82 4.37 0.47
N ALA A 58 23.67 3.62 1.16
CA ALA A 58 23.54 3.23 2.57
C ALA A 58 23.23 4.39 3.55
N ARG A 59 23.47 5.65 3.15
CA ARG A 59 23.13 6.86 3.93
C ARG A 59 21.64 7.19 3.93
N LEU A 60 20.90 6.78 2.90
CA LEU A 60 19.45 7.02 2.74
C LEU A 60 18.60 5.84 3.24
N ALA A 61 19.22 4.72 3.59
CA ALA A 61 18.56 3.56 4.18
C ALA A 61 17.76 3.90 5.47
N ARG A 62 18.24 4.86 6.27
CA ARG A 62 17.54 5.36 7.48
C ARG A 62 16.16 5.95 7.15
N ASP A 63 16.02 6.54 5.97
CA ASP A 63 14.80 7.22 5.57
C ASP A 63 13.92 6.35 4.66
N SER A 64 14.17 5.04 4.50
CA SER A 64 13.32 4.23 3.63
C SER A 64 11.84 4.30 4.09
N PHE A 65 10.93 4.58 3.16
CA PHE A 65 9.48 4.69 3.45
C PHE A 65 8.92 3.42 4.11
N SER A 66 9.56 2.29 3.86
CA SER A 66 9.22 1.02 4.47
C SER A 66 9.43 0.98 5.98
N LEU A 67 10.50 1.61 6.49
CA LEU A 67 10.74 1.74 7.93
C LEU A 67 9.77 2.74 8.53
N GLN A 68 9.61 3.91 7.91
CA GLN A 68 8.65 4.92 8.38
C GLN A 68 7.21 4.39 8.43
N PHE A 69 6.84 3.48 7.52
CA PHE A 69 5.57 2.75 7.62
C PHE A 69 5.47 1.97 8.93
N TRP A 70 6.51 1.22 9.31
CA TRP A 70 6.53 0.47 10.58
C TRP A 70 6.48 1.39 11.80
N GLU A 71 7.09 2.57 11.74
CA GLU A 71 6.97 3.59 12.78
C GLU A 71 5.51 4.06 12.92
N VAL A 72 4.89 4.48 11.80
CA VAL A 72 3.50 4.96 11.78
C VAL A 72 2.52 3.90 12.27
N ILE A 73 2.65 2.64 11.82
CA ILE A 73 1.75 1.59 12.29
C ILE A 73 2.02 1.19 13.74
N SER A 74 3.27 1.26 14.21
CA SER A 74 3.58 1.00 15.62
C SER A 74 2.95 2.08 16.51
N ASP A 75 3.04 3.35 16.11
CA ASP A 75 2.38 4.45 16.79
C ASP A 75 0.85 4.30 16.79
N GLU A 76 0.25 3.91 15.67
CA GLU A 76 -1.21 3.68 15.58
C GLU A 76 -1.70 2.52 16.47
N HIS A 77 -0.89 1.48 16.63
CA HIS A 77 -1.17 0.34 17.50
C HIS A 77 -0.66 0.54 18.93
N GLY A 78 -0.02 1.66 19.26
CA GLY A 78 0.51 1.95 20.61
C GLY A 78 1.66 1.02 21.01
N ILE A 79 2.48 0.57 20.05
CA ILE A 79 3.65 -0.28 20.28
C ILE A 79 4.89 0.58 20.41
N ASP A 80 5.62 0.42 21.52
CA ASP A 80 6.87 1.11 21.75
C ASP A 80 8.04 0.51 20.93
N PRO A 81 9.19 1.19 20.87
CA PRO A 81 10.38 0.64 20.21
C PRO A 81 10.91 -0.67 20.80
N THR A 82 10.49 -1.05 22.01
CA THR A 82 10.87 -2.32 22.66
C THR A 82 9.95 -3.48 22.29
N GLY A 83 8.87 -3.20 21.56
CA GLY A 83 7.81 -4.14 21.17
C GLY A 83 6.71 -4.29 22.22
N SER A 84 6.74 -3.53 23.31
CA SER A 84 5.73 -3.56 24.38
C SER A 84 4.52 -2.69 24.01
N TYR A 85 3.32 -3.17 24.33
CA TYR A 85 2.08 -2.41 24.11
C TYR A 85 1.82 -1.42 25.25
N HIS A 86 1.67 -0.15 24.88
CA HIS A 86 1.34 0.98 25.75
C HIS A 86 0.12 1.75 25.25
N GLY A 87 -0.78 1.09 24.50
CA GLY A 87 -2.00 1.70 24.00
C GLY A 87 -3.13 1.74 25.02
N ASP A 88 -4.10 2.63 24.77
CA ASP A 88 -5.26 2.87 25.63
C ASP A 88 -6.55 2.22 25.11
N SER A 89 -6.53 1.61 23.91
CA SER A 89 -7.73 1.13 23.22
C SER A 89 -7.65 -0.33 22.80
N ASP A 90 -8.64 -1.12 23.23
CA ASP A 90 -8.78 -2.54 22.85
C ASP A 90 -8.85 -2.77 21.33
N LEU A 91 -9.36 -1.78 20.57
CA LEU A 91 -9.43 -1.84 19.10
C LEU A 91 -8.06 -1.92 18.44
N GLN A 92 -7.00 -1.42 19.11
CA GLN A 92 -5.63 -1.49 18.61
C GLN A 92 -5.08 -2.92 18.68
N LEU A 93 -5.54 -3.72 19.63
CA LEU A 93 -5.08 -5.10 19.83
C LEU A 93 -5.90 -6.12 19.04
N GLU A 94 -7.15 -5.82 18.71
CA GLU A 94 -8.08 -6.80 18.12
C GLU A 94 -7.55 -7.48 16.84
N ARG A 95 -6.81 -6.74 16.02
CA ARG A 95 -6.21 -7.23 14.76
C ARG A 95 -4.71 -6.95 14.64
N ILE A 96 -4.01 -6.79 15.76
CA ILE A 96 -2.56 -6.58 15.75
C ILE A 96 -1.79 -7.75 15.12
N ASN A 97 -2.35 -8.96 15.25
CA ASN A 97 -1.82 -10.22 14.71
C ASN A 97 -1.67 -10.26 13.18
N VAL A 98 -2.20 -9.25 12.46
CA VAL A 98 -2.07 -9.16 11.00
C VAL A 98 -0.62 -8.86 10.60
N TYR A 99 0.00 -7.87 11.27
CA TYR A 99 1.35 -7.40 10.97
C TYR A 99 2.37 -7.76 12.04
N TYR A 100 1.93 -8.10 13.25
CA TYR A 100 2.82 -8.44 14.36
C TYR A 100 2.69 -9.91 14.76
N ASN A 101 3.82 -10.44 15.21
CA ASN A 101 3.98 -11.70 15.91
C ASN A 101 3.95 -11.41 17.41
N GLU A 102 3.04 -12.05 18.15
CA GLU A 102 3.08 -12.02 19.61
C GLU A 102 4.14 -13.00 20.11
N ALA A 103 5.27 -12.47 20.57
CA ALA A 103 6.35 -13.23 21.17
C ALA A 103 6.18 -13.32 22.70
N ALA A 104 6.94 -14.22 23.32
CA ALA A 104 6.94 -14.39 24.77
C ALA A 104 7.28 -13.06 25.49
N GLY A 105 6.49 -12.73 26.52
CA GLY A 105 6.66 -11.51 27.32
C GLY A 105 5.89 -10.29 26.81
N ASN A 106 4.74 -10.48 26.16
CA ASN A 106 3.88 -9.41 25.60
C ASN A 106 4.63 -8.49 24.63
N LYS A 107 5.60 -9.06 23.89
CA LYS A 107 6.36 -8.34 22.87
C LYS A 107 5.78 -8.60 21.50
N TYR A 108 5.44 -7.55 20.79
CA TYR A 108 4.96 -7.57 19.42
C TYR A 108 6.11 -7.31 18.46
N VAL A 109 6.39 -8.29 17.62
CA VAL A 109 7.48 -8.26 16.65
C VAL A 109 6.91 -8.13 15.24
N PRO A 110 7.31 -7.14 14.44
CA PRO A 110 6.91 -7.03 13.04
C PRO A 110 7.21 -8.28 12.22
N ARG A 111 6.24 -8.68 11.40
CA ARG A 111 6.37 -9.72 10.38
C ARG A 111 6.94 -9.14 9.09
N ALA A 112 8.17 -8.66 9.18
CA ALA A 112 8.91 -8.08 8.07
C ALA A 112 10.11 -8.95 7.72
N ILE A 113 10.44 -8.97 6.43
CA ILE A 113 11.72 -9.48 5.93
C ILE A 113 12.42 -8.31 5.25
N LEU A 114 13.62 -8.00 5.72
CA LEU A 114 14.43 -6.93 5.14
C LEU A 114 15.48 -7.59 4.26
N VAL A 115 15.45 -7.21 2.99
CA VAL A 115 16.29 -7.80 1.96
C VAL A 115 17.11 -6.69 1.33
N ASP A 116 18.40 -6.90 1.22
CA ASP A 116 19.26 -6.01 0.44
C ASP A 116 20.41 -6.81 -0.17
N LEU A 117 20.96 -6.35 -1.29
CA LEU A 117 22.18 -6.90 -1.85
C LEU A 117 23.43 -6.26 -1.21
N GLU A 118 23.24 -5.16 -0.48
CA GLU A 118 24.31 -4.45 0.22
C GLU A 118 24.17 -4.53 1.75
N PRO A 119 25.29 -4.67 2.49
CA PRO A 119 25.25 -4.72 3.95
C PRO A 119 25.04 -3.34 4.60
N GLY A 120 25.31 -2.24 3.90
CA GLY A 120 25.33 -0.88 4.47
C GLY A 120 23.98 -0.38 4.97
N THR A 121 22.88 -0.86 4.39
CA THR A 121 21.50 -0.50 4.78
C THR A 121 21.14 -1.03 6.17
N MET A 122 21.75 -2.14 6.60
CA MET A 122 21.42 -2.79 7.88
C MET A 122 21.78 -1.93 9.08
N ASP A 123 22.98 -1.34 9.10
CA ASP A 123 23.45 -0.51 10.22
C ASP A 123 22.58 0.73 10.37
N SER A 124 22.12 1.28 9.25
CA SER A 124 21.16 2.36 9.18
C SER A 124 19.80 1.96 9.76
N VAL A 125 19.25 0.79 9.40
CA VAL A 125 17.98 0.29 9.95
C VAL A 125 18.08 0.05 11.46
N ARG A 126 19.14 -0.63 11.92
CA ARG A 126 19.33 -0.98 13.33
C ARG A 126 19.55 0.24 14.23
N SER A 127 20.15 1.29 13.68
CA SER A 127 20.33 2.57 14.39
C SER A 127 19.11 3.48 14.33
N GLY A 128 18.06 3.09 13.59
CA GLY A 128 16.76 3.79 13.59
C GLY A 128 16.01 3.62 14.91
N PRO A 129 15.00 4.48 15.17
CA PRO A 129 14.27 4.50 16.44
C PRO A 129 13.55 3.18 16.71
N PHE A 130 13.01 2.53 15.68
CA PHE A 130 12.36 1.21 15.77
C PHE A 130 13.25 0.06 15.26
N GLY A 131 14.57 0.26 15.14
CA GLY A 131 15.47 -0.77 14.60
C GLY A 131 15.53 -2.06 15.45
N GLN A 132 15.28 -1.96 16.75
CA GLN A 132 15.40 -3.06 17.71
C GLN A 132 14.19 -4.02 17.72
N ILE A 133 13.07 -3.60 17.12
CA ILE A 133 11.84 -4.40 17.12
C ILE A 133 11.90 -5.55 16.10
N PHE A 134 12.73 -5.41 15.07
CA PHE A 134 12.87 -6.40 14.00
C PHE A 134 13.68 -7.60 14.45
N ARG A 135 13.25 -8.80 14.05
CA ARG A 135 14.02 -10.04 14.29
C ARG A 135 15.34 -10.01 13.52
N PRO A 136 16.49 -10.21 14.20
CA PRO A 136 17.78 -10.34 13.52
C PRO A 136 17.81 -11.44 12.45
N ASP A 137 17.05 -12.52 12.66
CA ASP A 137 16.91 -13.64 11.73
C ASP A 137 16.24 -13.26 10.39
N ASN A 138 15.49 -12.15 10.36
CA ASN A 138 14.72 -11.74 9.19
C ASN A 138 15.46 -10.72 8.31
N PHE A 139 16.75 -10.46 8.61
CA PHE A 139 17.63 -9.66 7.79
C PHE A 139 18.42 -10.57 6.86
N VAL A 140 18.17 -10.46 5.56
CA VAL A 140 18.90 -11.20 4.53
C VAL A 140 19.65 -10.19 3.68
N PHE A 141 20.98 -10.30 3.65
CA PHE A 141 21.81 -9.34 2.93
C PHE A 141 22.88 -10.01 2.07
N GLY A 142 23.16 -9.40 0.93
CA GLY A 142 24.27 -9.75 0.04
C GLY A 142 25.58 -9.09 0.45
N GLN A 143 26.64 -9.42 -0.29
CA GLN A 143 27.95 -8.77 -0.18
C GLN A 143 28.24 -7.80 -1.34
N SER A 144 27.41 -7.81 -2.38
CA SER A 144 27.64 -7.15 -3.66
C SER A 144 26.37 -6.45 -4.13
N GLY A 145 26.42 -5.14 -4.36
CA GLY A 145 25.30 -4.35 -4.85
C GLY A 145 24.98 -4.56 -6.34
N ALA A 146 23.78 -4.21 -6.75
CA ALA A 146 23.31 -4.41 -8.14
C ALA A 146 23.92 -3.41 -9.15
N GLY A 147 24.63 -2.38 -8.73
CA GLY A 147 25.09 -1.24 -9.55
C GLY A 147 23.98 -0.51 -10.34
N ASN A 148 22.78 -0.32 -9.78
CA ASN A 148 21.59 0.19 -10.49
C ASN A 148 21.24 -0.58 -11.77
N ASN A 149 21.61 -1.86 -11.86
CA ASN A 149 21.37 -2.71 -13.02
C ASN A 149 20.35 -3.80 -12.69
N TRP A 150 19.19 -3.74 -13.34
CA TRP A 150 18.13 -4.74 -13.21
C TRP A 150 18.62 -6.16 -13.50
N ALA A 151 19.44 -6.36 -14.54
CA ALA A 151 19.90 -7.69 -14.93
C ALA A 151 20.80 -8.33 -13.86
N LYS A 152 21.61 -7.54 -13.16
CA LYS A 152 22.41 -8.03 -12.03
C LYS A 152 21.52 -8.47 -10.86
N GLY A 153 20.53 -7.64 -10.53
CA GLY A 153 19.57 -7.97 -9.48
C GLY A 153 18.68 -9.18 -9.83
N HIS A 154 18.36 -9.40 -11.11
CA HIS A 154 17.44 -10.45 -11.52
C HIS A 154 18.12 -11.79 -11.86
N TYR A 155 19.31 -11.76 -12.48
CA TYR A 155 19.94 -12.97 -13.01
C TYR A 155 21.23 -13.38 -12.31
N THR A 156 21.94 -12.47 -11.63
CA THR A 156 23.24 -12.79 -11.02
C THR A 156 23.17 -12.71 -9.49
N GLU A 157 23.32 -11.51 -8.92
CA GLU A 157 23.48 -11.31 -7.47
C GLU A 157 22.20 -11.64 -6.71
N GLY A 158 21.04 -11.20 -7.22
CA GLY A 158 19.77 -11.52 -6.59
C GLY A 158 19.35 -12.98 -6.76
N ALA A 159 19.82 -13.67 -7.79
CA ALA A 159 19.57 -15.10 -7.96
C ALA A 159 20.36 -15.96 -6.95
N GLU A 160 21.52 -15.50 -6.50
CA GLU A 160 22.28 -16.16 -5.43
C GLU A 160 21.62 -15.95 -4.06
N LEU A 161 21.05 -14.76 -3.81
CA LEU A 161 20.45 -14.42 -2.51
C LEU A 161 18.98 -14.87 -2.36
N VAL A 162 18.24 -15.04 -3.47
CA VAL A 162 16.79 -15.31 -3.44
C VAL A 162 16.44 -16.57 -2.65
N ASP A 163 17.23 -17.64 -2.75
CA ASP A 163 16.96 -18.90 -2.04
C ASP A 163 16.99 -18.71 -0.52
N SER A 164 17.96 -17.92 -0.02
CA SER A 164 18.03 -17.56 1.41
C SER A 164 16.82 -16.74 1.84
N VAL A 165 16.35 -15.81 0.99
CA VAL A 165 15.14 -15.03 1.28
C VAL A 165 13.91 -15.93 1.32
N LEU A 166 13.76 -16.85 0.36
CA LEU A 166 12.63 -17.77 0.28
C LEU A 166 12.56 -18.70 1.51
N ASP A 167 13.70 -19.12 2.07
CA ASP A 167 13.71 -19.91 3.30
C ASP A 167 13.19 -19.13 4.51
N VAL A 168 13.53 -17.84 4.63
CA VAL A 168 12.94 -16.97 5.67
C VAL A 168 11.46 -16.73 5.42
N VAL A 169 11.06 -16.54 4.16
CA VAL A 169 9.64 -16.42 3.76
C VAL A 169 8.85 -17.67 4.16
N ARG A 170 9.41 -18.86 3.94
CA ARG A 170 8.79 -20.14 4.36
C ARG A 170 8.65 -20.22 5.87
N LYS A 171 9.71 -19.91 6.62
CA LYS A 171 9.69 -19.93 8.09
C LYS A 171 8.61 -18.99 8.66
N GLU A 172 8.48 -17.78 8.11
CA GLU A 172 7.42 -16.85 8.53
C GLU A 172 6.03 -17.31 8.06
N SER A 173 5.92 -17.92 6.89
CA SER A 173 4.65 -18.47 6.37
C SER A 173 4.14 -19.65 7.21
N GLU A 174 5.03 -20.54 7.65
CA GLU A 174 4.70 -21.66 8.55
C GLU A 174 4.29 -21.19 9.95
N SER A 175 4.83 -20.05 10.40
CA SER A 175 4.44 -19.45 11.69
C SER A 175 3.02 -18.86 11.69
N CYS A 176 2.32 -18.89 10.55
CA CYS A 176 1.03 -18.25 10.37
C CYS A 176 -0.13 -19.24 10.27
N ASP A 177 -1.21 -18.95 11.00
CA ASP A 177 -2.43 -19.77 10.96
C ASP A 177 -3.14 -19.66 9.59
N CYS A 178 -3.19 -18.46 8.98
CA CYS A 178 -3.78 -18.24 7.67
C CYS A 178 -3.12 -17.09 6.90
N LEU A 179 -2.24 -17.43 5.96
CA LEU A 179 -1.59 -16.45 5.10
C LEU A 179 -2.57 -15.84 4.08
N GLN A 180 -2.70 -14.51 4.04
CA GLN A 180 -3.48 -13.84 2.98
C GLN A 180 -2.66 -13.62 1.72
N GLY A 181 -1.46 -13.08 1.91
CA GLY A 181 -0.67 -12.58 0.81
C GLY A 181 0.66 -11.98 1.23
N PHE A 182 1.32 -11.39 0.24
CA PHE A 182 2.63 -10.76 0.39
C PHE A 182 2.51 -9.28 -0.01
N GLN A 183 3.19 -8.40 0.74
CA GLN A 183 3.30 -6.98 0.43
C GLN A 183 4.75 -6.65 0.12
N LEU A 184 5.09 -6.51 -1.16
CA LEU A 184 6.42 -6.04 -1.52
C LEU A 184 6.44 -4.52 -1.51
N THR A 185 7.49 -3.95 -0.91
CA THR A 185 7.85 -2.55 -1.04
C THR A 185 9.19 -2.44 -1.75
N HIS A 186 9.19 -1.82 -2.94
CA HIS A 186 10.39 -1.72 -3.77
C HIS A 186 10.36 -0.47 -4.65
N SER A 187 11.55 -0.10 -5.13
CA SER A 187 11.72 0.92 -6.16
C SER A 187 11.91 0.27 -7.52
N LEU A 188 11.26 0.84 -8.54
CA LEU A 188 11.46 0.43 -9.94
C LEU A 188 12.71 1.04 -10.57
N GLY A 189 13.28 2.08 -9.95
CA GLY A 189 14.47 2.77 -10.46
C GLY A 189 15.78 2.05 -10.12
N GLY A 190 15.89 1.47 -8.91
CA GLY A 190 17.13 0.83 -8.42
C GLY A 190 17.34 -0.58 -8.96
N GLY A 191 18.57 -1.09 -8.96
CA GLY A 191 18.89 -2.45 -9.48
C GLY A 191 18.40 -3.58 -8.58
N THR A 192 18.57 -3.44 -7.26
CA THR A 192 18.13 -4.42 -6.25
C THR A 192 16.61 -4.45 -6.13
N GLY A 193 15.98 -3.28 -5.89
CA GLY A 193 14.53 -3.16 -5.77
C GLY A 193 13.79 -3.69 -7.00
N SER A 194 14.22 -3.30 -8.19
CA SER A 194 13.56 -3.66 -9.44
C SER A 194 13.86 -5.11 -9.86
N GLY A 195 15.15 -5.50 -9.91
CA GLY A 195 15.59 -6.80 -10.42
C GLY A 195 15.31 -7.94 -9.45
N MET A 196 15.84 -7.84 -8.23
CA MET A 196 15.65 -8.88 -7.21
C MET A 196 14.20 -8.92 -6.73
N GLY A 197 13.54 -7.77 -6.60
CA GLY A 197 12.13 -7.70 -6.21
C GLY A 197 11.22 -8.44 -7.19
N THR A 198 11.42 -8.25 -8.50
CA THR A 198 10.62 -8.96 -9.51
C THR A 198 10.93 -10.45 -9.57
N LEU A 199 12.19 -10.86 -9.36
CA LEU A 199 12.56 -12.26 -9.24
C LEU A 199 11.84 -12.92 -8.05
N LEU A 200 11.86 -12.25 -6.89
CA LEU A 200 11.22 -12.73 -5.67
C LEU A 200 9.71 -12.88 -5.85
N ILE A 201 9.04 -11.91 -6.50
CA ILE A 201 7.62 -12.01 -6.82
C ILE A 201 7.32 -13.26 -7.67
N SER A 202 8.10 -13.49 -8.72
CA SER A 202 7.90 -14.66 -9.60
C SER A 202 8.03 -15.96 -8.81
N LYS A 203 9.06 -16.07 -7.97
CA LYS A 203 9.30 -17.26 -7.13
C LYS A 203 8.21 -17.48 -6.08
N ILE A 204 7.75 -16.41 -5.44
CA ILE A 204 6.64 -16.49 -4.49
C ILE A 204 5.34 -16.89 -5.21
N ARG A 205 5.10 -16.41 -6.43
CA ARG A 205 3.92 -16.79 -7.22
C ARG A 205 3.96 -18.25 -7.66
N GLU A 206 5.14 -18.79 -7.95
CA GLU A 206 5.36 -20.21 -8.21
C GLU A 206 5.05 -21.08 -6.98
N GLU A 207 5.50 -20.68 -5.79
CA GLU A 207 5.33 -21.47 -4.56
C GLU A 207 3.95 -21.28 -3.90
N TYR A 208 3.38 -20.08 -3.99
CA TYR A 208 2.12 -19.66 -3.36
C TYR A 208 1.12 -19.07 -4.38
N PRO A 209 0.65 -19.86 -5.37
CA PRO A 209 -0.20 -19.34 -6.46
C PRO A 209 -1.56 -18.82 -5.99
N ASP A 210 -2.10 -19.38 -4.91
CA ASP A 210 -3.41 -19.00 -4.37
C ASP A 210 -3.37 -17.73 -3.49
N ARG A 211 -2.19 -17.16 -3.23
CA ARG A 211 -2.04 -16.01 -2.32
C ARG A 211 -2.01 -14.69 -3.10
N ILE A 212 -2.56 -13.64 -2.48
CA ILE A 212 -2.61 -12.32 -3.10
C ILE A 212 -1.21 -11.67 -3.06
N MET A 213 -0.77 -11.14 -4.18
CA MET A 213 0.49 -10.41 -4.30
C MET A 213 0.23 -8.91 -4.47
N ASN A 214 0.59 -8.15 -3.44
CA ASN A 214 0.46 -6.70 -3.41
C ASN A 214 1.83 -6.04 -3.48
N THR A 215 1.96 -5.00 -4.30
CA THR A 215 3.22 -4.25 -4.39
C THR A 215 2.99 -2.75 -4.23
N PHE A 216 3.90 -2.10 -3.52
CA PHE A 216 4.03 -0.65 -3.47
C PHE A 216 5.29 -0.31 -4.25
N SER A 217 5.08 0.22 -5.45
CA SER A 217 6.13 0.43 -6.43
C SER A 217 6.36 1.92 -6.60
N VAL A 218 7.55 2.38 -6.22
CA VAL A 218 7.98 3.75 -6.49
C VAL A 218 8.46 3.86 -7.92
N MET A 219 7.82 4.74 -8.68
CA MET A 219 8.12 5.07 -10.06
C MET A 219 9.28 6.07 -10.11
N PRO A 220 10.24 5.88 -11.03
CA PRO A 220 11.33 6.82 -11.19
C PRO A 220 10.83 8.15 -11.75
N SER A 221 11.48 9.25 -11.36
CA SER A 221 11.24 10.58 -11.92
C SER A 221 12.56 11.29 -12.21
N PRO A 222 12.69 11.93 -13.40
CA PRO A 222 13.89 12.68 -13.78
C PRO A 222 14.11 13.94 -12.93
N LYS A 223 13.11 14.39 -12.16
CA LYS A 223 13.26 15.56 -11.25
C LYS A 223 13.95 15.21 -9.94
N VAL A 224 13.90 13.93 -9.54
CA VAL A 224 14.34 13.43 -8.23
C VAL A 224 15.55 12.52 -8.37
N SER A 225 15.78 11.96 -9.55
CA SER A 225 16.92 11.10 -9.85
C SER A 225 17.72 11.56 -11.07
N ASP A 226 19.04 11.51 -10.93
CA ASP A 226 20.01 11.74 -12.00
C ASP A 226 20.42 10.42 -12.71
N THR A 227 19.87 9.27 -12.28
CA THR A 227 20.25 7.97 -12.83
C THR A 227 19.60 7.72 -14.19
N VAL A 228 20.43 7.73 -15.25
CA VAL A 228 19.97 7.58 -16.64
C VAL A 228 19.41 6.19 -16.99
N VAL A 229 19.68 5.17 -16.17
CA VAL A 229 19.25 3.78 -16.42
C VAL A 229 17.91 3.41 -15.78
N GLU A 230 17.31 4.29 -14.98
CA GLU A 230 16.03 4.01 -14.33
C GLU A 230 14.89 3.66 -15.29
N PRO A 231 14.74 4.31 -16.47
CA PRO A 231 13.69 3.93 -17.42
C PRO A 231 13.84 2.49 -17.94
N TYR A 232 15.07 1.99 -18.07
CA TYR A 232 15.32 0.60 -18.47
C TYR A 232 14.87 -0.35 -17.36
N ASN A 233 15.28 -0.10 -16.12
CA ASN A 233 14.91 -0.90 -14.95
C ASN A 233 13.39 -0.93 -14.76
N ALA A 234 12.73 0.23 -14.85
CA ALA A 234 11.29 0.33 -14.70
C ALA A 234 10.54 -0.42 -15.80
N THR A 235 10.98 -0.32 -17.06
CA THR A 235 10.32 -1.04 -18.18
C THR A 235 10.42 -2.55 -18.00
N LEU A 236 11.61 -3.05 -17.62
CA LEU A 236 11.85 -4.48 -17.40
C LEU A 236 11.05 -4.99 -16.19
N SER A 237 11.00 -4.21 -15.10
CA SER A 237 10.25 -4.62 -13.93
C SER A 237 8.74 -4.54 -14.10
N VAL A 238 8.21 -3.51 -14.78
CA VAL A 238 6.78 -3.42 -15.08
C VAL A 238 6.31 -4.62 -15.90
N HIS A 239 7.13 -5.10 -16.85
CA HIS A 239 6.79 -6.32 -17.60
C HIS A 239 6.52 -7.52 -16.68
N GLN A 240 7.35 -7.71 -15.65
CA GLN A 240 7.18 -8.78 -14.66
C GLN A 240 6.01 -8.52 -13.70
N LEU A 241 5.79 -7.26 -13.30
CA LEU A 241 4.67 -6.89 -12.42
C LEU A 241 3.31 -7.08 -13.09
N VAL A 242 3.19 -6.85 -14.39
CA VAL A 242 1.92 -7.01 -15.12
C VAL A 242 1.39 -8.44 -15.04
N GLU A 243 2.27 -9.44 -14.94
CA GLU A 243 1.87 -10.86 -14.97
C GLU A 243 1.83 -11.50 -13.59
N ASN A 244 2.70 -11.06 -12.67
CA ASN A 244 2.90 -11.75 -11.40
C ASN A 244 2.26 -11.07 -10.18
N THR A 245 1.72 -9.86 -10.29
CA THR A 245 1.06 -9.16 -9.17
C THR A 245 -0.44 -9.09 -9.35
N ASP A 246 -1.17 -9.10 -8.24
CA ASP A 246 -2.63 -8.96 -8.23
C ASP A 246 -3.05 -7.50 -7.97
N GLU A 247 -2.24 -6.74 -7.22
CA GLU A 247 -2.43 -5.30 -6.97
C GLU A 247 -1.10 -4.56 -6.95
N THR A 248 -1.00 -3.44 -7.67
CA THR A 248 0.20 -2.57 -7.65
C THR A 248 -0.17 -1.13 -7.39
N TYR A 249 0.29 -0.58 -6.26
CA TYR A 249 0.16 0.84 -5.94
C TYR A 249 1.33 1.60 -6.55
N CYS A 250 1.04 2.45 -7.53
CA CYS A 250 2.04 3.27 -8.20
C CYS A 250 2.24 4.57 -7.43
N ILE A 251 3.44 4.78 -6.91
CA ILE A 251 3.81 5.99 -6.20
C ILE A 251 4.84 6.73 -7.03
N ASP A 252 4.60 7.99 -7.35
CA ASP A 252 5.47 8.79 -8.19
C ASP A 252 6.17 9.87 -7.37
N ASN A 253 7.50 9.85 -7.39
CA ASN A 253 8.34 10.82 -6.70
C ASN A 253 8.12 12.25 -7.22
N GLU A 254 7.74 12.42 -8.49
CA GLU A 254 7.38 13.73 -9.04
C GLU A 254 6.13 14.30 -8.38
N ALA A 255 5.08 13.47 -8.27
CA ALA A 255 3.81 13.88 -7.68
C ALA A 255 3.96 14.19 -6.19
N LEU A 256 4.73 13.36 -5.46
CA LEU A 256 5.06 13.61 -4.06
C LEU A 256 5.82 14.92 -3.87
N TYR A 257 6.81 15.18 -4.73
CA TYR A 257 7.56 16.44 -4.67
C TYR A 257 6.65 17.65 -4.91
N ASP A 258 5.79 17.59 -5.93
CA ASP A 258 4.83 18.65 -6.24
C ASP A 258 3.83 18.87 -5.10
N ILE A 259 3.36 17.80 -4.43
CA ILE A 259 2.51 17.89 -3.23
C ILE A 259 3.24 18.60 -2.08
N CYS A 260 4.46 18.18 -1.76
CA CYS A 260 5.25 18.78 -0.68
C CYS A 260 5.53 20.27 -0.93
N PHE A 261 5.91 20.61 -2.16
CA PHE A 261 6.26 21.97 -2.53
C PHE A 261 5.02 22.88 -2.62
N ARG A 262 3.97 22.47 -3.35
CA ARG A 262 2.80 23.32 -3.63
C ARG A 262 1.76 23.29 -2.51
N THR A 263 1.45 22.12 -1.97
CA THR A 263 0.34 21.93 -1.02
C THR A 263 0.82 22.11 0.42
N LEU A 264 1.93 21.46 0.80
CA LEU A 264 2.49 21.59 2.16
C LEU A 264 3.33 22.86 2.37
N LYS A 265 3.68 23.56 1.27
CA LYS A 265 4.49 24.80 1.24
C LYS A 265 5.89 24.61 1.83
N LEU A 266 6.50 23.44 1.62
CA LEU A 266 7.88 23.19 2.00
C LEU A 266 8.81 23.74 0.90
N THR A 267 9.70 24.65 1.26
CA THR A 267 10.63 25.30 0.32
C THR A 267 11.69 24.35 -0.22
N THR A 268 12.10 23.37 0.58
CA THR A 268 13.10 22.36 0.25
C THR A 268 12.62 21.00 0.78
N PRO A 269 11.80 20.26 0.02
CA PRO A 269 11.29 18.97 0.47
C PRO A 269 12.43 17.94 0.55
N THR A 270 12.49 17.22 1.66
CA THR A 270 13.49 16.16 1.89
C THR A 270 12.88 14.78 1.63
N TYR A 271 13.71 13.75 1.40
CA TYR A 271 13.21 12.37 1.27
C TYR A 271 12.40 11.91 2.49
N GLY A 272 12.77 12.36 3.70
CA GLY A 272 11.97 12.10 4.90
C GLY A 272 10.53 12.62 4.81
N ASP A 273 10.30 13.78 4.18
CA ASP A 273 8.95 14.35 3.99
C ASP A 273 8.14 13.56 2.95
N LEU A 274 8.78 13.14 1.85
CA LEU A 274 8.16 12.31 0.82
C LEU A 274 7.76 10.96 1.40
N ASN A 275 8.67 10.34 2.14
CA ASN A 275 8.48 9.02 2.72
C ASN A 275 7.40 9.03 3.81
N HIS A 276 7.22 10.16 4.51
CA HIS A 276 6.11 10.34 5.46
C HIS A 276 4.75 10.37 4.74
N LEU A 277 4.66 10.97 3.55
CA LEU A 277 3.43 10.93 2.75
C LEU A 277 3.12 9.51 2.25
N VAL A 278 4.16 8.79 1.81
CA VAL A 278 4.04 7.40 1.38
C VAL A 278 3.58 6.52 2.54
N SER A 279 4.21 6.64 3.71
CA SER A 279 3.86 5.85 4.89
C SER A 279 2.42 6.13 5.35
N ALA A 280 1.97 7.39 5.34
CA ALA A 280 0.59 7.75 5.64
C ALA A 280 -0.42 7.10 4.68
N THR A 281 -0.07 7.04 3.39
CA THR A 281 -0.92 6.42 2.36
C THR A 281 -0.96 4.91 2.49
N MET A 282 0.20 4.29 2.72
CA MET A 282 0.28 2.87 3.02
C MET A 282 -0.52 2.52 4.28
N SER A 283 -0.44 3.35 5.33
CA SER A 283 -1.25 3.18 6.53
C SER A 283 -2.76 3.27 6.21
N GLY A 284 -3.17 4.26 5.41
CA GLY A 284 -4.55 4.45 4.98
C GLY A 284 -5.11 3.25 4.19
N VAL A 285 -4.36 2.74 3.22
CA VAL A 285 -4.76 1.55 2.42
C VAL A 285 -4.85 0.31 3.30
N THR A 286 -3.94 0.14 4.25
CA THR A 286 -3.86 -1.04 5.12
C THR A 286 -4.77 -0.95 6.35
N THR A 287 -5.41 0.19 6.60
CA THR A 287 -6.32 0.40 7.74
C THR A 287 -7.44 -0.65 7.76
N CYS A 288 -8.01 -1.00 6.60
CA CYS A 288 -9.08 -2.00 6.48
C CYS A 288 -8.65 -3.42 6.91
N LEU A 289 -7.35 -3.70 6.88
CA LEU A 289 -6.78 -4.97 7.33
C LEU A 289 -6.52 -4.93 8.84
N ARG A 290 -5.94 -3.82 9.32
CA ARG A 290 -5.45 -3.64 10.70
C ARG A 290 -6.52 -3.35 11.73
N PHE A 291 -7.65 -2.78 11.32
CA PHE A 291 -8.74 -2.44 12.22
C PHE A 291 -10.03 -3.15 11.80
N PRO A 292 -10.94 -3.44 12.74
CA PRO A 292 -12.24 -4.01 12.42
C PRO A 292 -13.04 -3.02 11.56
N GLY A 293 -13.38 -3.45 10.33
CA GLY A 293 -14.18 -2.68 9.38
C GLY A 293 -15.19 -3.54 8.65
N GLN A 294 -16.32 -2.94 8.25
CA GLN A 294 -17.39 -3.65 7.52
C GLN A 294 -17.05 -3.88 6.04
N LEU A 295 -16.20 -3.04 5.44
CA LEU A 295 -15.94 -3.00 4.00
C LEU A 295 -14.44 -3.24 3.72
N ASN A 296 -14.12 -4.06 2.70
CA ASN A 296 -12.75 -4.45 2.30
C ASN A 296 -11.88 -5.03 3.44
N ALA A 297 -12.46 -5.85 4.32
CA ALA A 297 -11.74 -6.48 5.44
C ALA A 297 -10.66 -7.53 5.03
N ASP A 298 -10.43 -7.74 3.74
CA ASP A 298 -9.51 -8.73 3.19
C ASP A 298 -8.92 -8.18 1.89
N LEU A 299 -7.62 -8.39 1.68
CA LEU A 299 -6.91 -8.06 0.43
C LEU A 299 -7.59 -8.67 -0.79
N ARG A 300 -8.07 -9.92 -0.69
CA ARG A 300 -8.77 -10.56 -1.81
C ARG A 300 -10.05 -9.82 -2.18
N LYS A 301 -10.78 -9.27 -1.20
CA LYS A 301 -12.01 -8.51 -1.47
C LYS A 301 -11.68 -7.17 -2.11
N LEU A 302 -10.58 -6.53 -1.71
CA LEU A 302 -10.10 -5.31 -2.35
C LEU A 302 -9.77 -5.57 -3.82
N ALA A 303 -9.00 -6.63 -4.11
CA ALA A 303 -8.63 -7.02 -5.47
C ALA A 303 -9.86 -7.26 -6.35
N VAL A 304 -10.83 -8.05 -5.86
CA VAL A 304 -12.07 -8.36 -6.60
C VAL A 304 -12.91 -7.11 -6.89
N ASN A 305 -12.93 -6.13 -5.97
CA ASN A 305 -13.70 -4.91 -6.14
C ASN A 305 -13.00 -3.88 -7.04
N MET A 306 -11.66 -3.85 -7.04
CA MET A 306 -10.87 -2.82 -7.70
C MET A 306 -10.30 -3.26 -9.05
N VAL A 307 -10.11 -4.55 -9.30
CA VAL A 307 -9.47 -5.08 -10.51
C VAL A 307 -10.52 -5.74 -11.41
N PRO A 308 -11.10 -5.02 -12.39
CA PRO A 308 -12.06 -5.60 -13.33
C PRO A 308 -11.39 -6.50 -14.37
N PHE A 309 -10.12 -6.25 -14.68
CA PHE A 309 -9.34 -7.01 -15.65
C PHE A 309 -7.97 -7.34 -15.07
N PRO A 310 -7.47 -8.59 -15.17
CA PRO A 310 -6.24 -9.01 -14.50
C PRO A 310 -4.98 -8.20 -14.81
N ARG A 311 -4.89 -7.58 -16.00
CA ARG A 311 -3.74 -6.74 -16.39
C ARG A 311 -3.89 -5.26 -16.02
N LEU A 312 -5.06 -4.85 -15.53
CA LEU A 312 -5.39 -3.48 -15.16
C LEU A 312 -5.52 -3.36 -13.64
N HIS A 313 -4.43 -3.73 -12.96
CA HIS A 313 -4.31 -3.78 -11.49
C HIS A 313 -3.36 -2.72 -10.92
N PHE A 314 -3.04 -1.70 -11.72
CA PHE A 314 -2.26 -0.55 -11.29
C PHE A 314 -3.18 0.52 -10.69
N PHE A 315 -2.97 0.81 -9.41
CA PHE A 315 -3.74 1.78 -8.67
C PHE A 315 -2.97 3.10 -8.54
N MET A 316 -3.72 4.19 -8.64
CA MET A 316 -3.26 5.54 -8.31
C MET A 316 -3.73 5.87 -6.89
N PRO A 317 -2.85 5.84 -5.89
CA PRO A 317 -3.22 6.24 -4.55
C PRO A 317 -3.37 7.77 -4.46
N GLY A 318 -4.24 8.22 -3.57
CA GLY A 318 -4.41 9.61 -3.21
C GLY A 318 -4.66 9.71 -1.72
N PHE A 319 -4.19 10.79 -1.11
CA PHE A 319 -4.36 11.02 0.32
C PHE A 319 -5.04 12.36 0.56
N ALA A 320 -6.01 12.36 1.47
CA ALA A 320 -6.64 13.56 1.98
C ALA A 320 -6.91 13.37 3.48
N PRO A 321 -6.66 14.39 4.32
CA PRO A 321 -6.27 15.76 3.96
C PRO A 321 -4.77 15.98 3.83
N LEU A 322 -4.36 16.81 2.86
CA LEU A 322 -3.01 17.33 2.75
C LEU A 322 -2.99 18.77 3.26
N THR A 323 -2.77 18.94 4.57
CA THR A 323 -2.66 20.26 5.20
C THR A 323 -1.25 20.51 5.71
N SER A 324 -0.70 21.68 5.40
CA SER A 324 0.55 22.14 6.01
C SER A 324 0.43 22.18 7.53
N ARG A 325 1.51 21.86 8.25
CA ARG A 325 1.58 21.83 9.72
C ARG A 325 1.09 23.15 10.35
N GLY A 326 1.36 24.29 9.72
CA GLY A 326 0.91 25.61 10.19
C GLY A 326 -0.57 25.93 9.94
N SER A 327 -1.23 25.21 9.02
CA SER A 327 -2.65 25.42 8.68
C SER A 327 -3.59 24.37 9.28
N GLN A 328 -3.03 23.28 9.83
CA GLN A 328 -3.79 22.17 10.39
C GLN A 328 -4.65 22.58 11.59
N GLN A 329 -4.17 23.51 12.43
CA GLN A 329 -4.90 24.00 13.60
C GLN A 329 -6.09 24.92 13.25
N TYR A 330 -6.10 25.50 12.05
CA TYR A 330 -7.08 26.51 11.64
C TYR A 330 -8.19 25.97 10.74
N ARG A 331 -8.14 24.68 10.36
CA ARG A 331 -9.04 24.10 9.35
C ARG A 331 -9.81 22.92 9.92
N ALA A 332 -11.09 23.13 10.23
CA ALA A 332 -12.02 22.05 10.52
C ALA A 332 -12.48 21.42 9.20
N LEU A 333 -11.86 20.31 8.82
CA LEU A 333 -12.15 19.64 7.55
C LEU A 333 -13.47 18.89 7.65
N THR A 334 -14.39 19.24 6.76
CA THR A 334 -15.70 18.56 6.65
C THR A 334 -15.63 17.39 5.68
N VAL A 335 -16.54 16.41 5.83
CA VAL A 335 -16.61 15.25 4.93
C VAL A 335 -16.74 15.65 3.45
N PRO A 336 -17.61 16.63 3.07
CA PRO A 336 -17.70 17.07 1.68
C PRO A 336 -16.40 17.66 1.14
N GLU A 337 -15.66 18.42 1.94
CA GLU A 337 -14.36 18.99 1.53
C GLU A 337 -13.31 17.90 1.32
N LEU A 338 -13.27 16.89 2.19
CA LEU A 338 -12.38 15.74 2.02
C LEU A 338 -12.72 14.95 0.75
N THR A 339 -14.02 14.75 0.47
CA THR A 339 -14.46 14.07 -0.76
C THR A 339 -14.09 14.89 -2.01
N GLN A 340 -14.21 16.21 -1.97
CA GLN A 340 -13.79 17.06 -3.08
C GLN A 340 -12.26 17.01 -3.30
N GLN A 341 -11.49 17.05 -2.22
CA GLN A 341 -10.03 16.93 -2.27
C GLN A 341 -9.57 15.58 -2.81
N MET A 342 -10.31 14.50 -2.53
CA MET A 342 -9.98 13.16 -3.02
C MET A 342 -9.96 13.07 -4.55
N PHE A 343 -10.73 13.90 -5.26
CA PHE A 343 -10.74 13.92 -6.73
C PHE A 343 -9.92 15.07 -7.34
N ASP A 344 -9.18 15.83 -6.52
CA ASP A 344 -8.27 16.84 -7.03
C ASP A 344 -6.98 16.20 -7.53
N SER A 345 -6.54 16.58 -8.74
CA SER A 345 -5.33 16.02 -9.36
C SER A 345 -4.07 16.32 -8.54
N LYS A 346 -4.10 17.43 -7.77
CA LYS A 346 -3.01 17.85 -6.90
C LYS A 346 -2.78 16.95 -5.69
N ASN A 347 -3.73 16.08 -5.36
CA ASN A 347 -3.65 15.19 -4.19
C ASN A 347 -3.38 13.74 -4.61
N MET A 348 -3.20 13.48 -5.91
CA MET A 348 -2.83 12.18 -6.44
C MET A 348 -1.34 11.95 -6.26
N MET A 349 -0.97 10.74 -5.86
CA MET A 349 0.44 10.33 -5.69
C MET A 349 1.07 9.78 -6.95
N ALA A 350 0.34 9.80 -8.07
CA ALA A 350 0.87 9.53 -9.40
C ALA A 350 0.77 10.81 -10.23
N ALA A 351 1.78 11.14 -11.05
CA ALA A 351 1.77 12.34 -11.89
C ALA A 351 0.86 12.17 -13.11
N CYS A 352 -0.43 11.95 -12.85
CA CYS A 352 -1.48 11.75 -13.84
C CYS A 352 -2.66 12.65 -13.50
N ASP A 353 -3.21 13.36 -14.50
CA ASP A 353 -4.47 14.09 -14.30
C ASP A 353 -5.65 13.11 -14.51
N PRO A 354 -6.43 12.76 -13.46
CA PRO A 354 -7.56 11.86 -13.59
C PRO A 354 -8.65 12.39 -14.51
N ARG A 355 -8.69 13.70 -14.80
CA ARG A 355 -9.68 14.31 -15.69
C ARG A 355 -9.49 13.95 -17.16
N HIS A 356 -8.29 13.52 -17.55
CA HIS A 356 -8.01 13.03 -18.90
C HIS A 356 -8.45 11.58 -19.11
N GLY A 357 -8.86 10.88 -18.04
CA GLY A 357 -9.29 9.50 -18.08
C GLY A 357 -10.71 9.29 -17.53
N ARG A 358 -11.06 8.03 -17.32
CA ARG A 358 -12.27 7.61 -16.60
C ARG A 358 -11.87 6.62 -15.52
N TYR A 359 -12.46 6.72 -14.35
CA TYR A 359 -12.30 5.72 -13.30
C TYR A 359 -13.06 4.46 -13.68
N LEU A 360 -12.37 3.31 -13.64
CA LEU A 360 -13.00 2.00 -13.75
C LEU A 360 -13.62 1.60 -12.41
N THR A 361 -12.86 1.79 -11.34
CA THR A 361 -13.20 1.44 -9.95
C THR A 361 -12.60 2.51 -9.02
N VAL A 362 -13.24 2.75 -7.88
CA VAL A 362 -12.75 3.68 -6.85
C VAL A 362 -13.09 3.11 -5.48
N ALA A 363 -12.10 3.07 -4.59
CA ALA A 363 -12.30 2.78 -3.18
C ALA A 363 -11.85 3.98 -2.35
N ALA A 364 -12.70 4.43 -1.43
CA ALA A 364 -12.40 5.49 -0.48
C ALA A 364 -12.38 4.91 0.93
N VAL A 365 -11.21 4.95 1.58
CA VAL A 365 -11.05 4.52 2.97
C VAL A 365 -11.00 5.75 3.85
N ARG A 366 -11.94 5.86 4.78
CA ARG A 366 -12.00 6.96 5.74
C ARG A 366 -11.67 6.47 7.14
N THR A 367 -10.52 6.88 7.66
CA THR A 367 -10.18 6.72 9.07
C THR A 367 -11.00 7.71 9.90
N ARG A 368 -11.60 7.25 11.00
CA ARG A 368 -12.38 8.12 11.89
C ARG A 368 -11.40 8.71 12.91
N THR A 369 -11.02 9.97 12.75
CA THR A 369 -10.54 10.75 13.90
C THR A 369 -11.73 11.02 14.82
N ALA A 370 -11.52 10.81 16.13
CA ALA A 370 -12.50 10.96 17.18
C ALA A 370 -13.02 12.41 17.26
N ALA A 371 -14.08 12.75 16.52
CA ALA A 371 -14.86 13.98 16.70
C ALA A 371 -16.24 13.95 16.00
N THR A 372 -16.82 12.78 15.77
CA THR A 372 -18.24 12.69 15.40
C THR A 372 -18.86 11.56 16.19
N SER A 373 -19.29 11.87 17.42
CA SER A 373 -20.38 11.16 18.06
C SER A 373 -21.55 11.18 17.07
N TRP A 374 -21.82 10.03 16.45
CA TRP A 374 -23.14 9.79 15.90
C TRP A 374 -24.02 9.49 17.12
N SER A 375 -24.37 10.53 17.88
CA SER A 375 -25.54 10.49 18.74
C SER A 375 -26.75 10.59 17.82
N GLY A 376 -27.01 9.51 17.07
CA GLY A 376 -28.36 9.20 16.67
C GLY A 376 -29.07 8.81 17.95
N SER A 377 -29.73 9.78 18.58
CA SER A 377 -30.74 9.53 19.58
C SER A 377 -31.80 8.63 18.94
N PRO A 378 -32.08 7.43 19.49
CA PRO A 378 -33.31 6.74 19.15
C PRO A 378 -34.42 7.46 19.89
N THR A 379 -34.91 8.58 19.34
CA THR A 379 -36.17 9.18 19.78
C THR A 379 -37.28 8.60 18.93
N THR A 380 -37.92 7.58 19.51
CA THR A 380 -39.33 7.17 19.43
C THR A 380 -40.03 7.10 18.08
#